data_AF-A0A2S9G9Z0-F1
#
_entry.id   AF-A0A2S9G9Z0-F1
#
_cell.length_a   1.000
_cell.length_b   1.000
_cell.length_c   1.000
_cell.angle_alpha   90.00
_cell.angle_beta   90.00
_cell.angle_gamma   90.00
#
_symmetry.space_group_name_H-M   'P 1'
#
loop_
_entity.id
_entity.type
_entity.pdbx_description
1 polymer ?
#
loop_
_entity_poly.entity_id
_entity_poly.type
_entity_poly.pdbx_seq_one_letter_code
_entity_poly.pdbx_strand_id
1 'polypeptide(L)' 'FGEDGLPFINADYTLTLSRLPVGPYLGLAALTHDSHAGVATGPAVVVDESGPLGTATATALANPGFTPPRGFS' A
#
# COMPACT_ATOMS: atom_id res chain seq x y z
N PHE A 1 1.65 -3.69 11.53
CA PHE A 1 3.13 -3.77 11.46
C PHE A 1 3.56 -5.16 11.86
N GLY A 2 4.65 -5.67 11.29
CA GLY A 2 5.26 -6.91 11.76
C GLY A 2 5.98 -6.68 13.09
N GLU A 3 6.53 -7.75 13.67
CA GLU A 3 7.33 -7.68 14.91
C GLU A 3 8.53 -6.73 14.80
N ASP A 4 9.08 -6.54 13.60
CA ASP A 4 10.22 -5.67 13.32
C ASP A 4 9.84 -4.22 12.92
N GLY A 5 8.56 -3.82 13.06
CA GLY A 5 8.10 -2.46 12.77
C GLY A 5 7.61 -2.24 11.33
N LEU A 6 7.93 -1.07 10.76
CA LEU A 6 7.60 -0.66 9.39
C LEU A 6 8.82 -0.85 8.47
N PRO A 7 8.96 -2.02 7.82
CA PRO A 7 10.17 -2.33 7.07
C PRO A 7 10.35 -1.48 5.80
N PHE A 8 9.28 -0.87 5.28
CA PHE A 8 9.30 -0.08 4.06
C PHE A 8 8.48 1.22 4.21
N ILE A 9 8.92 2.27 3.50
CA ILE A 9 8.14 3.49 3.26
C ILE A 9 7.79 3.58 1.78
N ASN A 10 6.54 3.88 1.47
CA ASN A 10 6.15 4.09 0.07
C ASN A 10 6.90 5.31 -0.48
N ALA A 11 7.66 5.08 -1.54
CA ALA A 11 8.34 6.13 -2.28
C ALA A 11 7.40 6.75 -3.31
N ASP A 12 6.56 5.93 -3.95
CA ASP A 12 5.55 6.36 -4.90
C ASP A 12 4.32 5.44 -4.85
N TYR A 13 3.19 5.97 -5.28
CA TYR A 13 1.99 5.21 -5.59
C TYR A 13 1.32 5.78 -6.84
N THR A 14 0.98 4.89 -7.77
CA THR A 14 0.21 5.24 -8.95
C THR A 14 -1.15 4.57 -8.87
N LEU A 15 -2.23 5.36 -8.99
CA LEU A 15 -3.61 4.90 -9.01
C LEU A 15 -4.20 5.11 -10.41
N THR A 16 -4.71 4.05 -11.02
CA THR A 16 -5.42 4.13 -12.31
C THR A 16 -6.86 3.67 -12.14
N LEU A 17 -7.81 4.53 -12.49
CA LEU A 17 -9.25 4.29 -12.30
C LEU A 17 -9.95 4.29 -13.67
N SER A 18 -10.76 3.27 -13.93
CA SER A 18 -11.58 3.19 -15.15
C SER A 18 -12.90 3.94 -15.03
N ARG A 19 -13.29 4.32 -13.80
CA ARG A 19 -14.50 5.08 -13.48
C ARG A 19 -14.31 5.85 -12.17
N LEU A 20 -15.22 6.78 -11.88
CA LEU A 20 -15.24 7.49 -10.60
C LEU A 20 -15.67 6.56 -9.45
N PRO A 21 -15.13 6.77 -8.23
CA PRO A 21 -15.56 6.06 -7.03
C PRO A 21 -17.02 6.35 -6.64
N VAL A 22 -17.66 5.35 -6.04
CA VAL A 22 -18.96 5.45 -5.38
C VAL A 22 -18.79 5.30 -3.88
N GLY A 23 -19.33 6.26 -3.13
CA GLY A 23 -19.24 6.27 -1.68
C GLY A 23 -17.93 6.86 -1.14
N PRO A 24 -17.78 6.94 0.18
CA PRO A 24 -16.65 7.62 0.82
C PRO A 24 -15.42 6.73 1.02
N TYR A 25 -15.50 5.44 0.72
CA TYR A 25 -14.46 4.47 1.02
C TYR A 25 -13.95 3.73 -0.21
N LEU A 26 -12.64 3.48 -0.24
CA LEU A 26 -11.98 2.59 -1.20
C LEU A 26 -11.40 1.39 -0.44
N GLY A 27 -11.68 0.20 -0.95
CA GLY A 27 -10.99 -1.03 -0.55
C GLY A 27 -9.76 -1.26 -1.42
N LEU A 28 -8.71 -1.83 -0.82
CA LEU A 28 -7.50 -2.27 -1.50
C LEU A 28 -7.28 -3.75 -1.20
N ALA A 29 -7.17 -4.56 -2.24
CA ALA A 29 -6.78 -5.96 -2.13
C ALA A 29 -5.42 -6.16 -2.80
N ALA A 30 -4.37 -6.31 -1.98
CA ALA A 30 -3.02 -6.58 -2.46
C ALA A 30 -2.97 -7.89 -3.24
N LEU A 31 -2.27 -7.88 -4.37
CA LEU A 31 -2.09 -9.07 -5.22
C LEU A 31 -0.75 -9.74 -4.93
N THR A 32 0.34 -8.97 -5.01
CA THR A 32 1.70 -9.45 -4.72
C THR A 32 2.49 -8.39 -3.97
N HIS A 33 3.57 -8.82 -3.34
CA HIS A 33 4.59 -7.98 -2.78
C HIS A 33 5.94 -8.59 -3.11
N ASP A 34 6.72 -7.90 -3.94
CA ASP A 34 8.02 -8.36 -4.39
C ASP A 34 9.07 -7.34 -3.93
N SER A 35 10.18 -7.82 -3.38
CA SER A 35 11.26 -6.94 -2.92
C SER A 35 12.64 -7.49 -3.23
N HIS A 36 13.55 -6.58 -3.55
CA HIS A 36 14.95 -6.88 -3.83
C HIS A 36 15.84 -5.67 -3.54
N ALA A 37 16.99 -5.90 -2.90
CA ALA A 37 17.99 -4.86 -2.59
C ALA A 37 17.41 -3.58 -1.94
N GLY A 38 16.42 -3.74 -1.05
CA GLY A 38 15.80 -2.62 -0.34
C GLY A 38 14.76 -1.83 -1.15
N VAL A 39 14.40 -2.28 -2.35
CA VAL A 39 13.29 -1.75 -3.15
C VAL A 39 12.16 -2.78 -3.15
N ALA A 40 10.93 -2.33 -2.94
CA ALA A 40 9.74 -3.16 -3.03
C ALA A 40 8.72 -2.60 -4.02
N THR A 41 7.95 -3.48 -4.65
CA THR A 41 6.80 -3.14 -5.49
C THR A 41 5.60 -3.99 -5.09
N GLY A 42 4.40 -3.45 -5.26
CA GLY A 42 3.17 -4.17 -4.92
C GLY A 42 1.95 -3.61 -5.63
N PRO A 43 1.28 -4.38 -6.49
CA PRO A 43 -0.01 -4.01 -7.04
C PRO A 43 -1.16 -4.41 -6.11
N ALA A 44 -2.24 -3.65 -6.17
CA ALA A 44 -3.51 -3.95 -5.52
C ALA A 44 -4.69 -3.67 -6.46
N VAL A 45 -5.74 -4.48 -6.35
CA VAL A 45 -7.05 -4.15 -6.92
C VAL A 45 -7.70 -3.09 -6.04
N VAL A 46 -8.28 -2.07 -6.67
CA VAL A 46 -9.05 -1.03 -6.00
C VAL A 46 -10.53 -1.30 -6.21
N VAL A 47 -11.29 -1.33 -5.12
CA VAL A 47 -12.74 -1.58 -5.10
C VAL A 47 -13.47 -0.47 -4.36
N ASP A 48 -14.73 -0.23 -4.72
CA ASP A 48 -15.67 0.57 -3.94
C ASP A 48 -16.96 -0.24 -3.71
N GLU A 49 -18.02 0.41 -3.23
CA GLU A 49 -19.31 -0.22 -2.95
C GLU A 49 -19.96 -0.90 -4.17
N SER A 50 -19.59 -0.48 -5.39
CA SER A 50 -20.06 -1.06 -6.65
C SER A 50 -19.08 -2.07 -7.27
N GLY A 51 -18.01 -2.42 -6.55
CA GLY A 51 -17.02 -3.42 -6.95
C GLY A 51 -15.72 -2.81 -7.49
N PRO A 52 -14.94 -3.56 -8.29
CA PRO A 52 -13.66 -3.08 -8.83
C PRO A 52 -13.81 -1.82 -9.68
N LEU A 53 -12.85 -0.90 -9.54
CA LEU A 53 -12.78 0.34 -10.33
C LEU A 53 -11.39 0.65 -10.87
N GLY A 54 -10.37 -0.12 -10.50
CA GLY A 54 -9.01 0.16 -10.95
C GLY A 54 -7.93 -0.64 -10.25
N THR A 55 -6.70 -0.19 -10.44
CA THR A 55 -5.50 -0.76 -9.82
C THR A 55 -4.65 0.34 -9.19
N ALA A 56 -4.01 0.00 -8.08
CA ALA A 56 -2.97 0.79 -7.46
C ALA A 56 -1.66 0.02 -7.54
N THR A 57 -0.56 0.69 -7.87
CA THR A 57 0.79 0.12 -7.76
C THR A 57 1.58 1.01 -6.82
N ALA A 58 2.12 0.43 -5.76
CA ALA A 58 3.04 1.10 -4.86
C ALA A 58 4.48 0.67 -5.16
N THR A 59 5.41 1.61 -5.01
CA THR A 59 6.84 1.32 -4.86
C THR A 59 7.29 1.81 -3.49
N ALA A 60 8.22 1.09 -2.88
CA ALA A 60 8.66 1.40 -1.53
C ALA A 60 10.16 1.17 -1.37
N LEU A 61 10.74 1.87 -0.39
CA LEU A 61 12.14 1.74 -0.01
C LEU A 61 12.24 1.22 1.43
N ALA A 62 13.20 0.33 1.67
CA ALA A 62 13.45 -0.22 2.99
C ALA A 62 13.78 0.90 3.97
N ASN A 63 13.17 0.85 5.15
CA ASN A 63 13.31 1.86 6.18
C ASN A 63 13.74 1.21 7.51
N PRO A 64 14.96 0.67 7.60
CA PRO A 64 15.43 -0.09 8.77
C PRO A 64 15.57 0.76 10.04
N GLY A 65 15.49 2.10 9.93
CA GLY A 65 15.60 3.03 11.05
C GLY A 65 14.26 3.42 11.68
N PHE A 66 13.12 2.90 11.22
CA PHE A 66 11.83 3.28 11.77
C PHE A 66 11.64 2.72 13.18
N THR A 67 11.75 3.60 14.18
CA THR A 67 11.40 3.30 15.57
C THR A 67 10.11 4.06 15.90
N PRO A 68 8.93 3.41 15.94
CA PRO A 68 7.70 4.09 16.30
C PRO A 68 7.79 4.60 17.76
N PRO A 69 7.22 5.77 18.07
CA PRO A 69 7.14 6.25 19.44
C PRO A 69 6.47 5.20 20.33
N ARG A 70 7.10 4.82 21.45
CA ARG A 70 6.49 3.96 22.46
C ARG A 70 5.49 4.77 23.28
N GLY A 71 4.29 4.96 22.75
CA GLY A 71 3.31 5.81 23.42
C GLY A 71 1.91 5.67 22.87
N PHE A 72 1.30 4.49 22.99
CA PHE A 72 -0.11 4.28 23.30
C PHE A 72 -0.24 2.90 23.97
N SER A 73 -0.03 2.88 25.28
CA SER A 73 -0.62 1.86 26.17
C SER A 73 -1.89 2.41 26.76
#